data_AF-A0A972D2F7-F1
#
_entry.id   AF-A0A972D2F7-F1
#
_cell.length_a   1.000
_cell.length_b   1.000
_cell.length_c   1.000
_cell.angle_alpha   90.00
_cell.angle_beta   90.00
_cell.angle_gamma   90.00
#
_symmetry.space_group_name_H-M   'P 1'
#
loop_
_entity.id
_entity.type
_entity.pdbx_description
1 polymer ?
#
loop_
_entity_poly.entity_id
_entity_poly.type
_entity_poly.pdbx_seq_one_letter_code
_entity_poly.pdbx_strand_id
1 'polypeptide(L)' 'MSSNLKKSSARVQAVLDEFGYELNVLEFSHSTRTSQEAANAVGCTVGQIAKSLIFKGKESERPILIIASGANRVNEK' A
#
# COMPACT_ATOMS: atom_id res chain seq x y z
N MET A 1 -20.95 -5.59 7.48
CA MET A 1 -20.31 -6.82 6.96
C MET A 1 -18.94 -6.91 7.60
N SER A 2 -18.82 -7.64 8.71
CA SER A 2 -17.58 -7.77 9.45
C SER A 2 -16.61 -8.62 8.63
N SER A 3 -15.74 -7.98 7.84
CA SER A 3 -14.67 -8.66 7.12
C SER A 3 -13.70 -9.24 8.15
N ASN A 4 -13.41 -10.54 8.05
CA ASN A 4 -12.48 -11.24 8.93
C ASN A 4 -11.04 -10.92 8.48
N LEU A 5 -10.69 -9.64 8.48
CA LEU A 5 -9.38 -9.13 8.08
C LEU A 5 -8.33 -9.60 9.08
N LYS A 6 -7.13 -9.93 8.59
CA LYS A 6 -5.98 -10.16 9.46
C LYS A 6 -5.69 -8.89 10.26
N LYS A 7 -5.14 -9.06 11.46
CA LYS A 7 -4.86 -7.98 12.42
C LYS A 7 -4.23 -6.73 11.79
N SER A 8 -3.22 -6.91 10.92
CA SER A 8 -2.55 -5.78 10.25
C SER A 8 -3.46 -5.05 9.26
N SER A 9 -4.24 -5.79 8.46
CA SER A 9 -5.21 -5.27 7.50
C SER A 9 -6.35 -4.53 8.21
N ALA A 10 -6.86 -5.09 9.30
CA ALA A 10 -7.91 -4.49 10.13
C ALA A 10 -7.47 -3.15 10.73
N ARG A 11 -6.20 -3.03 11.14
CA ARG A 11 -5.64 -1.75 11.62
C ARG A 11 -5.63 -0.68 10.53
N VAL A 12 -5.36 -1.05 9.27
CA VAL A 12 -5.42 -0.12 8.14
C VAL A 12 -6.87 0.30 7.87
N GLN A 13 -7.83 -0.65 7.89
CA GLN A 13 -9.25 -0.34 7.74
C GLN A 13 -9.73 0.66 8.78
N ALA A 14 -9.41 0.45 10.07
CA ALA A 14 -9.82 1.35 11.13
C ALA A 14 -9.33 2.79 10.92
N VAL A 15 -8.08 2.96 10.46
CA VAL A 15 -7.54 4.27 10.12
C VAL A 15 -8.27 4.88 8.91
N LEU A 16 -8.63 4.08 7.90
CA LEU A 16 -9.40 4.56 6.75
C LEU A 16 -10.81 5.02 7.13
N ASP A 17 -11.47 4.30 8.04
CA ASP A 17 -12.82 4.63 8.53
C ASP A 17 -12.86 6.02 9.19
N GLU A 18 -11.77 6.46 9.82
CA GLU A 18 -11.65 7.80 10.43
C GLU A 18 -11.65 8.94 9.40
N PHE A 19 -11.27 8.68 8.14
CA PHE A 19 -11.21 9.71 7.11
C PHE A 19 -12.56 10.01 6.43
N GLY A 20 -13.62 9.24 6.73
CA GLY A 20 -14.97 9.48 6.20
C GLY A 20 -15.14 9.21 4.70
N TYR A 21 -14.22 8.46 4.09
CA TYR A 21 -14.34 7.98 2.70
C TYR A 21 -14.79 6.52 2.65
N GLU A 22 -15.50 6.13 1.60
CA GLU A 22 -15.87 4.74 1.35
C GLU A 22 -14.67 3.95 0.80
N LEU A 23 -13.69 3.67 1.66
CA LEU A 23 -12.49 2.89 1.33
C LEU A 23 -12.48 1.56 2.07
N ASN A 24 -12.38 0.46 1.33
CA ASN A 24 -12.40 -0.89 1.88
C ASN A 24 -11.07 -1.62 1.62
N VAL A 25 -10.47 -2.16 2.68
CA VAL A 25 -9.33 -3.08 2.59
C VAL A 25 -9.85 -4.45 2.16
N LEU A 26 -9.26 -4.98 1.09
CA LEU A 26 -9.59 -6.29 0.54
C LEU A 26 -8.42 -7.24 0.74
N GLU A 27 -8.69 -8.46 1.22
CA GLU A 27 -7.73 -9.55 1.24
C GLU A 27 -7.99 -10.52 0.09
N PHE A 28 -6.98 -10.75 -0.72
CA PHE A 28 -7.03 -11.66 -1.86
C PHE A 28 -6.44 -13.02 -1.49
N SER A 29 -6.93 -14.09 -2.12
CA SER A 29 -6.33 -15.43 -2.05
C SER A 29 -4.99 -15.50 -2.81
N HIS A 30 -4.83 -14.64 -3.82
CA HIS A 30 -3.59 -14.49 -4.58
C HIS A 30 -2.60 -13.55 -3.86
N SER A 31 -1.30 -13.70 -4.15
CA SER A 31 -0.28 -12.79 -3.62
C SER A 31 -0.51 -11.36 -4.11
N THR A 32 -0.22 -10.40 -3.23
CA THR A 32 -0.15 -8.96 -3.54
C THR A 32 1.18 -8.35 -3.07
N ARG A 33 2.22 -9.18 -2.96
CA ARG A 33 3.52 -8.79 -2.37
C ARG A 33 4.33 -7.89 -3.29
N THR A 34 4.25 -8.08 -4.61
CA THR A 34 4.86 -7.18 -5.60
C THR A 34 3.79 -6.34 -6.30
N SER A 35 4.19 -5.21 -6.90
CA SER A 35 3.25 -4.38 -7.67
C SER A 35 2.64 -5.14 -8.84
N GLN A 36 3.38 -6.04 -9.48
CA GLN A 36 2.84 -6.87 -10.57
C GLN A 36 1.80 -7.87 -10.05
N GLU A 37 2.10 -8.55 -8.94
CA GLU A 37 1.17 -9.50 -8.32
C GLU A 37 -0.11 -8.80 -7.85
N ALA A 38 0.01 -7.63 -7.21
CA ALA A 38 -1.14 -6.82 -6.78
C ALA A 38 -1.99 -6.35 -7.96
N ALA A 39 -1.36 -5.85 -9.04
CA ALA A 39 -2.06 -5.43 -10.25
C ALA A 39 -2.86 -6.59 -10.87
N ASN A 40 -2.25 -7.78 -10.93
CA ASN A 40 -2.91 -8.98 -11.44
C ASN A 40 -4.09 -9.41 -10.56
N ALA A 41 -3.94 -9.37 -9.24
CA ALA A 41 -4.99 -9.77 -8.29
C ALA A 41 -6.20 -8.81 -8.33
N VAL A 42 -5.94 -7.51 -8.50
CA VAL A 42 -6.99 -6.46 -8.55
C VAL A 42 -7.60 -6.32 -9.95
N GLY A 43 -6.87 -6.70 -11.00
CA GLY A 43 -7.30 -6.49 -12.39
C GLY A 43 -7.07 -5.06 -12.88
N CYS A 44 -5.96 -4.44 -12.46
CA CYS A 44 -5.59 -3.08 -12.87
C CYS A 44 -4.18 -3.05 -13.50
N THR A 45 -3.78 -1.89 -14.00
CA THR A 45 -2.41 -1.70 -14.50
C THR A 45 -1.43 -1.54 -13.33
N VAL A 46 -0.17 -1.94 -13.52
CA VAL A 46 0.89 -1.78 -12.50
C VAL A 46 1.06 -0.31 -12.09
N GLY A 47 0.81 0.62 -13.00
CA GLY A 47 0.88 2.06 -12.75
C GLY A 47 -0.11 2.55 -11.69
N GLN A 48 -1.23 1.85 -11.51
CA GLN A 48 -2.28 2.16 -10.54
C GLN A 48 -2.01 1.59 -9.14
N ILE A 49 -1.00 0.73 -8.99
CA ILE A 49 -0.58 0.25 -7.66
C ILE A 49 0.30 1.32 -7.00
N ALA A 50 -0.08 1.77 -5.80
CA ALA A 50 0.75 2.65 -4.99
C ALA A 50 1.68 1.83 -4.07
N LYS A 51 2.98 2.15 -4.07
CA LYS A 51 3.98 1.59 -3.15
C LYS A 51 4.28 2.60 -2.06
N SER A 52 4.15 2.18 -0.80
CA SER A 52 4.64 2.93 0.36
C SER A 52 6.05 2.48 0.69
N LEU A 53 7.04 3.35 0.46
CA LEU A 53 8.45 3.08 0.71
C LEU A 53 8.94 3.98 1.85
N ILE A 54 9.59 3.38 2.83
CA ILE A 54 10.17 4.10 3.97
C ILE A 54 11.69 4.16 3.79
N PHE A 55 12.23 5.37 3.78
CA PHE A 55 13.67 5.64 3.79
C PHE A 55 14.06 6.39 5.06
N LYS A 56 15.36 6.41 5.37
CA LYS A 56 15.92 7.25 6.42
C LYS A 56 16.82 8.30 5.77
N GLY A 57 16.53 9.58 6.01
CA GLY A 57 17.33 10.66 5.44
C GLY A 57 18.75 10.66 6.02
N LYS A 58 19.78 10.68 5.17
CA LYS A 58 21.19 10.54 5.57
C LYS A 58 21.69 11.61 6.55
N GLU A 59 21.28 12.87 6.36
CA GLU A 59 21.69 13.98 7.23
C GLU A 59 20.67 14.24 8.33
N SER A 60 19.38 14.23 7.96
CA SER A 60 18.30 14.51 8.91
C SER A 60 18.06 13.41 9.93
N GLU A 61 18.47 12.17 9.62
CA GLU A 61 18.16 10.94 10.36
C GLU A 61 16.66 10.66 10.53
N ARG A 62 15.79 11.42 9.87
CA ARG A 62 14.33 11.30 9.97
C ARG A 62 13.78 10.27 8.97
N PRO A 63 12.67 9.57 9.32
CA PRO A 63 11.98 8.71 8.39
C PRO A 63 11.28 9.53 7.30
N ILE A 64 11.38 9.05 6.06
CA ILE A 64 10.77 9.64 4.87
C ILE A 64 9.84 8.58 4.27
N LEU A 65 8.56 8.90 4.18
CA LEU A 65 7.56 8.09 3.45
C LEU A 65 7.46 8.60 2.02
N ILE A 66 7.65 7.71 1.05
CA ILE A 66 7.44 7.97 -0.37
C ILE A 66 6.30 7.08 -0.86
N ILE A 67 5.27 7.71 -1.44
CA ILE A 67 4.22 7.01 -2.18
C ILE A 67 4.57 7.10 -3.67
N ALA A 68 4.85 5.96 -4.30
CA ALA A 68 5.25 5.91 -5.70
C ALA A 68 4.38 4.93 -6.49
N SER A 69 4.14 5.23 -7.77
CA SER A 69 3.52 4.28 -8.71
C SER A 69 4.33 2.98 -8.77
N GLY A 70 3.63 1.85 -8.91
CA GLY A 70 4.19 0.51 -9.07
C GLY A 70 5.17 0.45 -10.23
N ALA A 71 4.88 1.17 -11.32
CA ALA A 71 5.71 1.24 -12.51
C ALA A 71 7.00 2.05 -12.32
N ASN A 72 7.06 2.94 -11.32
CA ASN A 72 8.20 3.83 -11.12
C ASN A 72 9.23 3.22 -10.17
N ARG A 73 10.52 3.43 -10.48
CA ARG A 73 11.61 3.17 -9.55
C ARG A 73 11.95 4.48 -8.83
N VAL A 74 11.93 4.47 -7.50
CA VAL A 74 12.48 5.59 -6.72
C VAL A 74 14.00 5.56 -6.88
N ASN A 75 14.59 6.71 -7.17
CA ASN A 75 16.04 6.90 -7.23
C ASN A 75 16.48 7.69 -6.00
N GLU A 76 17.31 7.06 -5.19
CA GLU A 76 17.77 7.50 -3.87
C GLU A 76 19.24 7.99 -3.88
N LYS A 77 19.86 8.05 -5.07
CA LYS A 77 21.25 8.47 -5.27
C LYS A 77 21.39 9.96 -5.56
#